data_AF-A0A382BDU5-F1
#
_entry.id   AF-A0A382BDU5-F1
#
_cell.length_a   1.000
_cell.length_b   1.000
_cell.length_c   1.000
_cell.angle_alpha   90.00
_cell.angle_beta   90.00
_cell.angle_gamma   90.00
#
_symmetry.space_group_name_H-M   'P 1'
#
loop_
_entity.id
_entity.type
_entity.pdbx_description
1 polymer ?
#
loop_
_entity_poly.entity_id
_entity_poly.type
_entity_poly.pdbx_seq_one_letter_code
_entity_poly.pdbx_strand_id
1 'polypeptide(L)'
;MYAALAALGLASLGPAAADEFDKSVAALRAVGGEGQGNTAAGRALQRLAKGGADTLPALLAGMDGANRFAANYIRGAVEVIAGN
;
A
#
# COMPACT_ATOMS: atom_id res chain seq x y z
N MET A 1 -8.79 6.34 -38.36
CA MET A 1 -9.11 5.75 -37.05
C MET A 1 -7.82 5.75 -36.24
N TYR A 2 -7.58 6.78 -35.43
CA TYR A 2 -6.37 6.89 -34.62
C TYR A 2 -6.57 6.05 -33.35
N ALA A 3 -5.82 4.94 -33.24
CA ALA A 3 -5.65 4.26 -31.97
C ALA A 3 -4.72 5.11 -31.10
N ALA A 4 -5.28 5.82 -30.12
CA ALA A 4 -4.50 6.48 -29.10
C ALA A 4 -3.99 5.41 -28.13
N LEU A 5 -2.71 5.03 -28.24
CA LEU A 5 -2.01 4.33 -27.17
C LEU A 5 -1.90 5.29 -25.98
N ALA A 6 -2.77 5.10 -24.98
CA ALA A 6 -2.56 5.68 -23.66
C ALA A 6 -1.38 4.95 -23.01
N ALA A 7 -0.18 5.52 -23.11
CA ALA A 7 0.94 5.11 -22.29
C ALA A 7 0.58 5.42 -20.83
N LEU A 8 0.26 4.39 -20.04
CA LEU A 8 0.24 4.49 -18.58
C LEU A 8 1.65 4.88 -18.14
N GLY A 9 1.86 6.16 -17.87
CA GLY A 9 3.10 6.63 -17.29
C GLY A 9 3.26 6.00 -15.90
N LEU A 10 4.31 5.19 -15.73
CA LEU A 10 4.84 4.90 -14.40
C LEU A 10 5.24 6.26 -13.80
N ALA A 11 4.41 6.81 -12.92
CA ALA A 11 4.83 7.92 -12.09
C ALA A 11 5.93 7.39 -11.16
N SER A 12 7.19 7.72 -11.45
CA SER A 12 8.29 7.37 -10.57
C SER A 12 8.12 8.16 -9.27
N LEU A 13 7.85 7.46 -8.16
CA LEU A 13 7.92 8.04 -6.83
C LEU A 13 9.33 8.61 -6.63
N GLY A 14 9.45 9.87 -6.22
CA GLY A 14 10.73 10.43 -5.79
C GLY A 14 11.29 9.62 -4.60
N PRO A 15 12.62 9.61 -4.36
CA PRO A 15 13.24 8.77 -3.33
C PRO A 15 12.62 8.87 -1.94
N ALA A 16 12.24 10.08 -1.52
CA ALA A 16 11.57 10.31 -0.24
C ALA A 16 10.14 9.74 -0.20
N ALA A 17 9.43 9.75 -1.33
CA ALA A 17 8.09 9.16 -1.41
C ALA A 17 8.15 7.63 -1.38
N ALA A 18 9.16 7.03 -2.03
CA ALA A 18 9.42 5.60 -1.97
C ALA A 18 9.79 5.14 -0.55
N ASP A 19 10.72 5.84 0.12
CA ASP A 19 11.10 5.55 1.50
C ASP A 19 9.91 5.61 2.47
N GLU A 20 9.06 6.62 2.33
CA GLU A 20 7.86 6.74 3.17
C GLU A 20 6.78 5.71 2.84
N PHE A 21 6.71 5.23 1.59
CA PHE A 21 5.84 4.11 1.20
C PHE A 21 6.33 2.83 1.88
N ASP A 22 7.62 2.51 1.78
CA ASP A 22 8.22 1.32 2.36
C ASP A 22 8.08 1.28 3.89
N LYS A 23 8.31 2.42 4.56
CA LYS A 23 8.06 2.55 6.01
C LYS A 23 6.60 2.29 6.37
N SER A 24 5.67 2.75 5.54
CA SER A 24 4.24 2.55 5.79
C SER A 24 3.88 1.06 5.63
N VAL A 25 4.38 0.39 4.59
CA VAL A 25 4.20 -1.07 4.42
C VAL A 25 4.82 -1.85 5.58
N ALA A 26 6.02 -1.47 6.03
CA ALA A 26 6.66 -2.07 7.19
C ALA A 26 5.83 -1.92 8.48
N ALA A 27 5.20 -0.76 8.69
CA ALA A 27 4.30 -0.55 9.82
C ALA A 27 3.05 -1.43 9.77
N LEU A 28 2.49 -1.71 8.58
CA LEU A 28 1.41 -2.69 8.43
C LEU A 28 1.87 -4.11 8.76
N ARG A 29 3.09 -4.48 8.33
CA ARG A 29 3.68 -5.81 8.60
C ARG A 29 3.98 -6.05 10.08
N ALA A 30 4.25 -4.99 10.83
CA ALA A 30 4.57 -5.06 12.25
C ALA A 30 3.35 -5.31 13.16
N VAL A 31 2.12 -5.32 12.62
CA VAL A 31 0.91 -5.56 13.42
C VAL A 31 0.92 -6.97 13.99
N GLY A 32 0.68 -7.09 15.30
CA GLY A 32 0.66 -8.34 16.03
C GLY A 32 -0.66 -8.60 16.74
N GLY A 33 -0.69 -9.65 17.56
CA GLY A 33 -1.83 -9.95 18.42
C GLY A 33 -2.09 -8.84 19.45
N GLU A 34 -3.28 -8.85 20.05
CA GLU A 34 -3.65 -7.95 21.15
C GLU A 34 -3.50 -6.46 20.83
N GLY A 35 -3.61 -6.09 19.54
CA GLY A 35 -3.51 -4.70 19.09
C GLY A 35 -2.09 -4.14 19.02
N GLN A 36 -1.05 -4.98 19.14
CA GLN A 36 0.34 -4.57 18.93
C GLN A 36 0.50 -3.91 17.56
N GLY A 37 1.05 -2.69 17.54
CA GLY A 37 1.29 -1.93 16.30
C GLY A 37 0.04 -1.30 15.66
N ASN A 38 -1.17 -1.49 16.21
CA ASN A 38 -2.43 -1.09 15.58
C ASN A 38 -2.50 0.43 15.27
N THR A 39 -2.05 1.28 16.20
CA THR A 39 -2.07 2.74 16.00
C THR A 39 -1.12 3.19 14.88
N ALA A 40 0.07 2.57 14.79
CA ALA A 40 1.03 2.85 13.73
C ALA A 40 0.48 2.38 12.38
N ALA A 41 -0.13 1.19 12.34
CA ALA A 41 -0.75 0.63 11.16
C ALA A 41 -1.95 1.46 10.68
N GLY A 42 -2.77 2.00 11.58
CA GLY A 42 -3.84 2.93 11.22
C GLY A 42 -3.33 4.18 10.50
N ARG A 43 -2.23 4.78 10.96
CA ARG A 43 -1.60 5.92 10.28
C ARG A 43 -0.99 5.53 8.93
N ALA A 44 -0.32 4.39 8.87
CA ALA A 44 0.25 3.87 7.64
C ALA A 44 -0.81 3.55 6.60
N LEU A 45 -1.94 2.94 7.01
CA LEU A 45 -3.11 2.70 6.17
C LEU A 45 -3.62 3.99 5.54
N GLN A 46 -3.84 5.03 6.35
CA GLN A 46 -4.29 6.35 5.89
C GLN A 46 -3.32 7.01 4.91
N ARG A 47 -2.02 6.71 5.00
CA ARG A 47 -1.00 7.20 4.07
C ARG A 47 -1.01 6.41 2.76
N LEU A 48 -0.98 5.08 2.86
CA LEU A 48 -0.96 4.18 1.70
C LEU A 48 -2.24 4.30 0.87
N ALA A 49 -3.40 4.44 1.52
CA ALA A 49 -4.70 4.61 0.86
C ALA A 49 -4.83 5.90 0.02
N LYS A 50 -3.90 6.86 0.17
CA LYS A 50 -3.81 8.06 -0.70
C LYS A 50 -2.98 7.81 -1.96
N GLY A 51 -2.34 6.65 -2.07
CA GLY A 51 -1.63 6.21 -3.27
C GLY A 51 -2.60 5.92 -4.42
N GLY A 52 -2.08 5.88 -5.63
CA GLY A 52 -2.84 5.52 -6.83
C GLY A 52 -2.83 4.03 -7.12
N ALA A 53 -3.59 3.62 -8.13
CA ALA A 53 -3.64 2.23 -8.62
C ALA A 53 -2.26 1.68 -9.03
N ASP A 54 -1.33 2.55 -9.39
CA ASP A 54 0.08 2.24 -9.69
C ASP A 54 0.84 1.67 -8.49
N THR A 55 0.39 1.95 -7.26
CA THR A 55 1.00 1.42 -6.03
C THR A 55 0.51 0.01 -5.65
N LEU A 56 -0.57 -0.47 -6.27
CA LEU A 56 -1.21 -1.74 -5.93
C LEU A 56 -0.27 -2.95 -6.03
N PRO A 57 0.58 -3.11 -7.08
CA PRO A 57 1.49 -4.24 -7.15
C PRO A 57 2.47 -4.31 -5.98
N ALA A 58 3.04 -3.17 -5.58
CA ALA A 58 3.98 -3.10 -4.46
C ALA A 58 3.28 -3.36 -3.11
N LEU A 59 2.05 -2.86 -2.95
CA LEU A 59 1.24 -3.10 -1.77
C LEU A 59 0.84 -4.59 -1.63
N LEU A 60 0.45 -5.23 -2.73
CA LEU A 60 0.16 -6.66 -2.78
C LEU A 60 1.40 -7.51 -2.50
N ALA A 61 2.57 -7.13 -3.01
CA ALA A 61 3.84 -7.80 -2.67
C ALA A 61 4.16 -7.71 -1.17
N GLY A 62 3.67 -6.67 -0.47
CA GLY A 62 3.75 -6.56 0.98
C GLY A 62 3.06 -7.70 1.75
N MET A 63 2.17 -8.47 1.10
CA MET A 63 1.51 -9.63 1.69
C MET A 63 2.43 -10.85 1.82
N ASP A 64 3.54 -10.90 1.08
CA ASP A 64 4.46 -12.03 1.10
C ASP A 64 5.12 -12.17 2.48
N GLY A 65 4.79 -13.25 3.18
CA GLY A 65 5.22 -13.49 4.57
C GLY A 65 4.55 -12.59 5.61
N ALA A 66 3.42 -11.95 5.28
CA ALA A 66 2.62 -11.21 6.24
C ALA A 66 1.87 -12.16 7.17
N ASN A 67 1.76 -11.79 8.45
CA ASN A 67 0.84 -12.48 9.36
C ASN A 67 -0.61 -12.09 9.03
N ARG A 68 -1.59 -12.79 9.61
CA ARG A 68 -3.02 -12.57 9.32
C ARG A 68 -3.52 -11.14 9.58
N PHE A 69 -2.94 -10.45 10.57
CA PHE A 69 -3.33 -9.09 10.93
C PHE A 69 -2.77 -8.08 9.92
N ALA A 70 -1.49 -8.24 9.58
CA ALA A 70 -0.84 -7.46 8.53
C ALA A 70 -1.54 -7.63 7.17
N ALA A 71 -1.85 -8.86 6.78
CA ALA A 71 -2.59 -9.15 5.55
C ALA A 71 -3.97 -8.47 5.52
N ASN A 72 -4.65 -8.36 6.68
CA ASN A 72 -5.92 -7.63 6.77
C ASN A 72 -5.76 -6.13 6.51
N TYR A 73 -4.75 -5.51 7.11
CA TYR A 73 -4.45 -4.10 6.88
C TYR A 73 -4.07 -3.81 5.42
N ILE A 74 -3.23 -4.65 4.82
CA ILE A 74 -2.80 -4.50 3.42
C ILE A 74 -4.01 -4.63 2.48
N ARG A 75 -4.90 -5.60 2.71
CA ARG A 75 -6.15 -5.73 1.96
C ARG A 75 -7.00 -4.47 2.06
N GLY A 76 -7.16 -3.90 3.26
CA GLY A 76 -7.93 -2.66 3.44
C GLY A 76 -7.35 -1.47 2.66
N ALA A 77 -6.03 -1.34 2.57
CA ALA A 77 -5.42 -0.31 1.73
C ALA A 77 -5.71 -0.56 0.23
N VAL A 78 -5.59 -1.81 -0.22
CA VAL A 78 -5.89 -2.22 -1.61
C VAL A 78 -7.34 -1.91 -1.97
N GLU A 79 -8.29 -2.25 -1.10
CA GLU A 79 -9.72 -2.02 -1.32
C GLU A 79 -10.04 -0.53 -1.48
N VAL A 80 -9.45 0.34 -0.65
CA VAL A 80 -9.66 1.80 -0.76
C VAL A 80 -9.09 2.33 -2.08
N ILE A 81 -7.92 1.88 -2.51
CA ILE A 81 -7.28 2.34 -3.74
C ILE A 81 -7.99 1.80 -4.99
N ALA A 82 -8.43 0.54 -4.96
CA ALA A 82 -9.15 -0.11 -6.06
C ALA A 82 -10.56 0.47 -6.29
N GLY A 83 -10.98 1.42 -5.45
CA GLY A 83 -12.24 2.14 -5.63
C GLY A 83 -13.44 1.28 -5.24
N ASN A 84 -13.33 0.56 -4.13
CA ASN A 84 -14.54 0.07 -3.46
C ASN A 84 -15.53 1.22 -3.21
#